data_AF-A0A6S6RW26-F1
#
_entry.id   AF-A0A6S6RW26-F1
#
_cell.length_a   1.000
_cell.length_b   1.000
_cell.length_c   1.000
_cell.angle_alpha   90.00
_cell.angle_beta   90.00
_cell.angle_gamma   90.00
#
_symmetry.space_group_name_H-M   'P 1'
#
loop_
_entity.id
_entity.type
_entity.pdbx_description
1 polymer ?
#
loop_
_entity_poly.entity_id
_entity_poly.type
_entity_poly.pdbx_seq_one_letter_code
_entity_poly.pdbx_strand_id
1 'polypeptide(L)' 'MSDAVVAGLDNQKPIDGYNLKQMLEILIAQQVEIKLCKTCTDARGISKLTLIKGVSIGTLVELAQWTLVANKVLTF' A
#
# COMPACT_ATOMS: atom_id res chain seq x y z
N MET A 1 4.41 -5.21 -0.10
CA MET A 1 5.11 -5.78 -1.27
C MET A 1 4.41 -7.07 -1.70
N SER A 2 4.81 -7.69 -2.82
CA SER A 2 4.20 -8.92 -3.34
C SER A 2 2.66 -8.81 -3.39
N ASP A 3 1.91 -9.82 -2.91
CA ASP A 3 0.44 -9.87 -3.01
C ASP A 3 -0.27 -8.76 -2.24
N ALA A 4 0.37 -8.22 -1.19
CA ALA A 4 -0.19 -7.12 -0.41
C ALA A 4 -0.45 -5.84 -1.24
N VAL A 5 0.12 -5.71 -2.45
CA VAL A 5 -0.17 -4.55 -3.30
C VAL A 5 -1.63 -4.47 -3.75
N VAL A 6 -2.35 -5.60 -3.80
CA VAL A 6 -3.78 -5.62 -4.15
C VAL A 6 -4.64 -4.94 -3.07
N ALA A 7 -4.16 -4.88 -1.82
CA ALA A 7 -4.87 -4.20 -0.74
C ALA A 7 -5.04 -2.69 -0.98
N GLY A 8 -4.24 -2.09 -1.87
CA GLY A 8 -4.34 -0.68 -2.24
C GLY A 8 -5.42 -0.35 -3.29
N LEU A 9 -6.10 -1.36 -3.84
CA LEU A 9 -7.17 -1.15 -4.83
C LEU A 9 -8.38 -0.47 -4.19
N ASP A 10 -8.99 0.44 -4.94
CA ASP A 10 -10.25 1.06 -4.54
C ASP A 10 -11.45 0.08 -4.68
N ASN A 11 -12.61 0.48 -4.18
CA ASN A 11 -13.90 -0.23 -4.31
C ASN A 11 -14.00 -1.60 -3.63
N GLN A 12 -13.22 -1.84 -2.57
CA GLN A 12 -13.37 -3.01 -1.72
C GLN A 12 -14.69 -2.95 -0.92
N LYS A 13 -15.52 -3.99 -1.06
CA LYS A 13 -16.83 -4.15 -0.37
C LYS A 13 -16.95 -5.57 0.20
N PRO A 14 -16.13 -5.95 1.20
CA PRO A 14 -16.25 -7.25 1.85
C PRO A 14 -17.62 -7.40 2.52
N ILE A 15 -18.21 -8.60 2.44
CA ILE A 15 -19.52 -8.92 3.02
C ILE A 15 -19.39 -9.22 4.52
N ASP A 16 -18.25 -9.79 4.93
CA ASP A 16 -17.94 -10.15 6.31
C ASP A 16 -16.47 -9.85 6.61
N GLY A 17 -16.13 -9.70 7.88
CA GLY A 17 -14.78 -9.42 8.36
C GLY A 17 -14.35 -7.95 8.22
N TYR A 18 -13.03 -7.74 8.17
CA TYR A 18 -12.45 -6.41 8.13
C TYR A 18 -12.39 -5.82 6.71
N ASN A 19 -12.57 -4.50 6.62
CA ASN A 19 -12.41 -3.75 5.38
C ASN A 19 -11.03 -3.08 5.31
N LEU A 20 -10.13 -3.62 4.49
CA LEU A 20 -8.77 -3.08 4.33
C LEU A 20 -8.77 -1.67 3.76
N LYS A 21 -9.70 -1.31 2.85
CA LYS A 21 -9.80 0.06 2.36
C LYS A 21 -10.06 1.03 3.51
N GLN A 22 -11.03 0.73 4.37
CA GLN A 22 -11.34 1.57 5.53
C GLN A 22 -10.16 1.69 6.48
N MET A 23 -9.45 0.59 6.76
CA MET A 23 -8.26 0.60 7.61
C MET A 23 -7.15 1.50 7.04
N LEU A 24 -6.89 1.41 5.73
CA LEU A 24 -5.89 2.26 5.06
C LEU A 24 -6.32 3.73 5.05
N GLU A 25 -7.60 4.02 4.83
CA GLU A 25 -8.14 5.39 4.87
C GLU A 25 -7.97 6.04 6.26
N ILE A 26 -8.14 5.29 7.34
CA ILE A 26 -7.88 5.77 8.71
C ILE A 26 -6.40 6.16 8.88
N LEU A 27 -5.47 5.32 8.41
CA LEU A 27 -4.04 5.60 8.48
C LEU A 27 -3.66 6.83 7.64
N ILE A 28 -4.22 6.95 6.44
CA ILE A 28 -3.99 8.10 5.54
C ILE A 28 -4.53 9.40 6.18
N ALA A 29 -5.70 9.35 6.84
CA ALA A 29 -6.23 10.51 7.57
C ALA A 29 -5.28 10.96 8.69
N GLN A 30 -4.54 10.04 9.28
CA GLN A 30 -3.49 10.29 10.28
C GLN A 30 -2.12 10.67 9.67
N GLN A 31 -2.08 10.97 8.36
CA GLN A 31 -0.87 11.36 7.63
C GLN A 31 0.19 10.25 7.50
N VAL A 32 -0.22 8.98 7.58
CA VAL A 32 0.68 7.85 7.30
C VAL A 32 0.90 7.73 5.79
N GLU A 33 2.18 7.72 5.38
CA GLU A 33 2.56 7.51 3.98
C GLU A 33 2.47 6.03 3.60
N ILE A 34 1.73 5.71 2.53
CA ILE A 34 1.50 4.34 2.06
C ILE A 34 1.94 4.21 0.61
N LYS A 35 2.90 3.31 0.36
CA LYS A 35 3.44 3.03 -0.97
C LYS A 35 3.33 1.57 -1.38
N LEU A 36 2.86 1.33 -2.60
CA LEU A 36 2.82 0.01 -3.23
C LEU A 36 4.07 -0.19 -4.07
N CYS A 37 4.71 -1.36 -4.00
CA CYS A 37 5.91 -1.63 -4.79
C CYS A 37 5.60 -1.70 -6.30
N LYS A 38 6.26 -0.87 -7.10
CA LYS A 38 6.07 -0.71 -8.55
C LYS A 38 6.14 -2.02 -9.32
N THR A 39 7.21 -2.79 -9.17
CA THR A 39 7.36 -4.05 -9.91
C THR A 39 6.33 -5.09 -9.46
N CYS A 40 5.87 -5.04 -8.21
CA CYS A 40 4.83 -5.91 -7.70
C CYS A 40 3.44 -5.55 -8.26
N THR A 41 3.14 -4.26 -8.41
CA THR A 41 1.89 -3.80 -9.02
C THR A 41 1.88 -4.08 -10.53
N ASP A 42 3.03 -3.93 -11.20
CA ASP A 42 3.18 -4.24 -12.63
C ASP A 42 2.97 -5.75 -12.87
N ALA A 43 3.60 -6.60 -12.05
CA ALA A 43 3.46 -8.06 -12.14
C ALA A 43 2.02 -8.56 -11.90
N ARG A 44 1.20 -7.79 -11.17
CA ARG A 44 -0.22 -8.11 -10.92
C ARG A 44 -1.18 -7.37 -11.84
N GLY A 45 -0.66 -6.55 -12.77
CA GLY A 45 -1.48 -5.79 -13.72
C GLY A 45 -2.30 -4.66 -13.09
N ILE A 46 -1.99 -4.23 -11.86
CA ILE A 46 -2.81 -3.25 -11.14
C ILE A 46 -2.26 -1.81 -11.17
N SER A 47 -1.08 -1.59 -11.77
CA SER A 47 -0.40 -0.29 -11.74
C SER A 47 -1.17 0.88 -12.36
N LYS A 48 -2.17 0.60 -13.21
CA LYS A 48 -3.01 1.62 -13.86
C LYS A 48 -4.45 1.64 -13.34
N LEU A 49 -4.76 0.79 -12.36
CA LEU A 49 -6.10 0.76 -11.76
C LEU A 49 -6.25 1.88 -10.74
N THR A 50 -7.51 2.23 -10.45
CA THR A 50 -7.83 3.20 -9.41
C THR A 50 -7.42 2.66 -8.04
N LEU A 51 -6.54 3.40 -7.37
CA LEU A 51 -6.10 3.12 -6.01
C LEU A 51 -6.91 3.94 -5.01
N ILE A 52 -6.90 3.50 -3.76
CA ILE A 52 -7.43 4.27 -2.63
C ILE A 52 -6.75 5.64 -2.60
N LYS A 53 -7.53 6.72 -2.42
CA LYS A 53 -7.00 8.09 -2.38
C LYS A 53 -5.97 8.21 -1.26
N GLY A 54 -4.75 8.65 -1.61
CA GLY A 54 -3.62 8.78 -0.69
C GLY A 54 -2.64 7.59 -0.72
N VAL A 55 -3.02 6.47 -1.31
CA VAL A 55 -2.08 5.40 -1.65
C VAL A 55 -1.37 5.76 -2.94
N SER A 56 -0.04 5.58 -2.97
CA SER A 56 0.78 5.84 -4.15
C SER A 56 1.62 4.61 -4.53
N ILE A 57 2.14 4.59 -5.75
CA ILE A 57 3.10 3.58 -6.18
C ILE A 57 4.51 4.11 -5.91
N GLY A 58 5.31 3.32 -5.18
CA GLY A 58 6.70 3.59 -4.87
C GLY A 58 7.65 2.52 -5.40
N THR A 59 8.94 2.73 -5.18
CA THR A 59 10.04 1.90 -5.66
C THR A 59 10.76 1.18 -4.52
N LEU A 60 11.53 0.14 -4.85
CA LEU A 60 12.41 -0.51 -3.88
C LEU A 60 13.52 0.44 -3.37
N VAL A 61 13.90 1.44 -4.17
CA VAL A 61 14.88 2.45 -3.76
C VAL A 61 14.32 3.31 -2.64
N GLU A 62 13.05 3.73 -2.74
CA GLU A 62 12.37 4.47 -1.66
C GLU A 62 12.24 3.62 -0.39
N LEU A 63 11.91 2.33 -0.53
CA LEU A 63 11.87 1.41 0.63
C LEU A 63 13.25 1.29 1.30
N ALA A 64 14.32 1.17 0.51
CA ALA A 64 15.68 1.14 1.03
C ALA A 64 16.01 2.43 1.78
N GLN A 65 15.62 3.59 1.24
CA GLN A 65 15.80 4.86 1.93
C GLN A 65 15.01 4.93 3.25
N TRP A 66 13.74 4.50 3.27
CA TRP A 66 12.95 4.41 4.50
C TRP A 66 13.58 3.51 5.54
N THR A 67 14.12 2.37 5.09
CA THR A 67 14.80 1.40 5.97
C THR A 67 16.06 2.00 6.57
N LEU A 68 16.85 2.75 5.80
CA LEU A 68 18.09 3.38 6.28
C LEU A 68 17.84 4.47 7.31
N VAL A 69 16.77 5.25 7.17
CA VAL A 69 16.46 6.37 8.09
C VAL A 69 15.63 5.94 9.31
N ALA A 70 14.95 4.79 9.24
CA ALA A 70 14.13 4.29 10.34
C ALA A 70 14.99 3.69 11.46
N ASN A 71 14.61 3.91 12.72
CA ASN A 71 15.26 3.24 13.84
C ASN A 71 14.91 1.76 13.95
N LYS A 72 13.73 1.37 13.47
CA LYS A 72 13.20 0.01 13.50
C LYS A 72 12.37 -0.25 12.25
N VAL A 73 12.44 -1.48 11.77
CA VAL A 73 11.65 -1.97 10.64
C VAL A 73 10.88 -3.19 11.11
N LEU A 74 9.55 -3.16 10.92
CA LEU A 74 8.65 -4.26 11.23
C LEU A 74 8.20 -4.90 9.91
N THR A 75 8.35 -6.21 9.78
CA THR A 75 7.94 -6.98 8.60
C THR A 75 6.88 -8.00 8.99
N PHE A 76 5.86 -8.16 8.15
CA PHE A 76 4.74 -9.07 8.33
C PHE A 76 4.56 -9.93 7.08
#